data_AF-A0A7C1GFC6-F1
#
_entry.id   AF-A0A7C1GFC6-F1
#
_cell.length_a   1.000
_cell.length_b   1.000
_cell.length_c   1.000
_cell.angle_alpha   90.00
_cell.angle_beta   90.00
_cell.angle_gamma   90.00
#
_symmetry.space_group_name_H-M   'P 1'
#
loop_
_entity.id
_entity.type
_entity.pdbx_description
1 polymer ?
#
loop_
_entity_poly.entity_id
_entity_poly.type
_entity_poly.pdbx_seq_one_letter_code
_entity_poly.pdbx_strand_id
1 'polypeptide(L)'
;MCKGVSLVELLLAVAAASMLILALYSLNSITERSHHELMDSWYCTQSLRTAFVELNRDLIQCGYLLPEDLKIAVSANNLFIAGTPRTSQHSGLCLSPSGTPPYFSIIRGRESLTILLDTVDIDHDDTSDYWADLGIITESGPFVIAHNYSRGNSAVKITSEAPLEIDDRVVPAIHYALRPGGLYRNGQLIAEAIVGIESHLGGDELIIDLEAEHNGTNKKIRLTHIFR
;
A
#
# COMPACT_ATOMS: atom_id res chain seq x y z
N MET A 1 -76.25 16.26 3.46
CA MET A 1 -75.46 17.50 3.62
C MET A 1 -74.22 17.37 2.74
N CYS A 2 -74.31 17.78 1.48
CA CYS A 2 -73.17 17.80 0.56
C CYS A 2 -72.70 19.25 0.46
N LYS A 3 -71.80 19.68 1.34
CA LYS A 3 -71.08 20.94 1.13
C LYS A 3 -70.08 20.68 0.00
N GLY A 4 -70.38 21.19 -1.19
CA GLY A 4 -69.44 21.16 -2.31
C GLY A 4 -68.20 21.96 -1.96
N VAL A 5 -67.03 21.39 -2.21
CA VAL A 5 -65.73 22.09 -2.09
C VAL A 5 -65.76 23.27 -3.03
N SER A 6 -65.49 24.48 -2.52
CA SER A 6 -65.45 25.65 -3.40
C SER A 6 -64.19 25.58 -4.29
N LEU A 7 -64.28 26.12 -5.51
CA LEU A 7 -63.14 26.18 -6.44
C LEU A 7 -61.90 26.82 -5.80
N VAL A 8 -62.10 27.80 -4.92
CA VAL A 8 -61.02 28.50 -4.21
C VAL A 8 -60.33 27.57 -3.22
N GLU A 9 -61.09 26.76 -2.48
CA GLU A 9 -60.52 25.77 -1.54
C GLU A 9 -59.71 24.71 -2.28
N LEU A 10 -60.17 24.27 -3.46
CA LEU A 10 -59.44 23.34 -4.32
C LEU A 10 -58.12 23.97 -4.82
N LEU A 11 -58.16 25.20 -5.32
CA LEU A 11 -56.96 25.91 -5.80
C LEU A 11 -55.94 26.12 -4.68
N LEU A 12 -56.41 26.45 -3.47
CA LEU A 12 -55.55 26.66 -2.31
C LEU A 12 -54.92 25.34 -1.83
N ALA A 13 -55.69 24.24 -1.84
CA ALA A 13 -55.18 22.90 -1.55
C ALA A 13 -54.13 22.43 -2.57
N VAL A 14 -54.37 22.66 -3.87
CA VAL A 14 -53.43 22.30 -4.95
C VAL A 14 -52.16 23.14 -4.86
N ALA A 15 -52.26 24.45 -4.61
CA ALA A 15 -51.11 25.32 -4.43
C ALA A 15 -50.27 24.89 -3.21
N ALA A 16 -50.92 24.61 -2.07
CA ALA A 16 -50.25 24.12 -0.87
C ALA A 16 -49.57 22.76 -1.09
N ALA A 17 -50.26 21.82 -1.75
CA ALA A 17 -49.70 20.51 -2.08
C ALA A 17 -48.51 20.63 -3.04
N SER A 18 -48.59 21.51 -4.04
CA SER A 18 -47.49 21.73 -5.00
C SER A 18 -46.26 22.35 -4.33
N MET A 19 -46.46 23.33 -3.44
CA MET A 19 -45.39 23.91 -2.63
C MET A 19 -44.74 22.86 -1.71
N LEU A 20 -45.56 21.98 -1.10
CA LEU A 20 -45.05 20.90 -0.25
C LEU A 20 -44.23 19.89 -1.06
N ILE A 21 -44.72 19.46 -2.22
CA ILE A 21 -44.00 18.54 -3.11
C ILE A 21 -42.66 19.15 -3.54
N LEU A 22 -42.64 20.43 -3.92
CA LEU A 22 -41.40 21.11 -4.31
C LEU A 22 -40.42 21.22 -3.12
N ALA A 23 -40.92 21.55 -1.93
CA ALA A 23 -40.09 21.60 -0.72
C ALA A 23 -39.49 20.24 -0.38
N LEU A 24 -40.29 19.17 -0.40
CA LEU A 24 -39.83 17.80 -0.15
C LEU A 24 -38.81 17.34 -1.19
N TYR A 25 -39.06 17.62 -2.47
CA TYR A 25 -38.11 17.31 -3.54
C TYR A 25 -36.77 18.03 -3.35
N SER A 26 -36.81 19.33 -3.01
CA SER A 26 -35.59 20.10 -2.74
C SER A 26 -34.80 19.54 -1.56
N LEU A 27 -35.47 19.21 -0.45
CA LEU A 27 -34.83 18.61 0.72
C LEU A 27 -34.22 17.25 0.42
N ASN A 28 -34.93 16.41 -0.33
CA ASN A 28 -34.42 15.10 -0.74
C ASN A 28 -33.18 15.25 -1.62
N SER A 29 -33.23 16.14 -2.62
CA SER A 29 -32.08 16.38 -3.51
C SER A 29 -30.84 16.89 -2.77
N ILE A 30 -31.02 17.75 -1.76
CA ILE A 30 -29.92 18.23 -0.91
C ILE A 30 -29.36 17.08 -0.07
N THR A 31 -30.24 16.26 0.51
CA THR A 31 -29.86 15.16 1.39
C THR A 31 -29.14 14.05 0.63
N GLU A 32 -29.62 13.68 -0.56
CA GLU A 32 -28.97 12.71 -1.45
C GLU A 32 -27.57 13.18 -1.84
N ARG A 33 -27.43 14.45 -2.23
CA ARG A 33 -26.13 15.03 -2.57
C ARG A 33 -25.17 15.02 -1.38
N SER A 34 -25.62 15.49 -0.22
CA SER A 34 -24.81 15.45 1.01
C SER A 34 -24.43 14.03 1.41
N HIS A 35 -25.33 13.07 1.23
CA HIS A 35 -25.05 11.67 1.50
C HIS A 35 -23.96 11.12 0.56
N HIS A 36 -24.03 11.40 -0.75
CA HIS A 36 -22.99 10.99 -1.69
C HIS A 36 -21.63 11.61 -1.36
N GLU A 37 -21.58 12.91 -1.10
CA GLU A 37 -20.33 13.60 -0.72
C GLU A 37 -19.72 13.01 0.58
N LEU A 38 -20.57 12.67 1.56
CA LEU A 38 -20.12 12.01 2.79
C LEU A 38 -19.60 10.59 2.54
N MET A 39 -20.27 9.81 1.69
CA MET A 39 -19.85 8.46 1.34
C MET A 39 -18.51 8.47 0.58
N ASP A 40 -18.35 9.35 -0.40
CA ASP A 40 -17.10 9.50 -1.15
C ASP A 40 -15.95 9.91 -0.22
N SER A 41 -16.18 10.90 0.66
CA SER A 41 -15.19 11.30 1.66
C SER A 41 -14.86 10.18 2.65
N TRP A 42 -15.86 9.40 3.06
CA TRP A 42 -15.65 8.25 3.94
C TRP A 42 -14.80 7.18 3.26
N TYR A 43 -15.06 6.88 1.98
CA TYR A 43 -14.30 5.91 1.20
C TYR A 43 -12.82 6.28 1.06
N CYS A 44 -12.53 7.54 0.69
CA CYS A 44 -11.15 8.04 0.66
C CYS A 44 -10.46 7.91 2.02
N THR A 45 -11.19 8.24 3.10
CA THR A 45 -10.65 8.15 4.47
C THR A 45 -10.36 6.71 4.87
N GLN A 46 -11.23 5.75 4.53
CA GLN A 46 -10.98 4.33 4.82
C GLN A 46 -9.76 3.81 4.04
N SER A 47 -9.65 4.14 2.76
CA SER A 47 -8.49 3.73 1.94
C SER A 47 -7.18 4.27 2.51
N LEU A 48 -7.14 5.55 2.90
CA LEU A 48 -5.97 6.16 3.55
C LEU A 48 -5.66 5.49 4.89
N ARG A 49 -6.68 5.18 5.69
CA ARG A 49 -6.50 4.52 6.98
C ARG A 49 -5.91 3.12 6.82
N THR A 50 -6.42 2.33 5.87
CA THR A 50 -5.89 0.98 5.59
C THR A 50 -4.43 1.05 5.15
N ALA A 51 -4.11 1.93 4.19
CA ALA A 51 -2.74 2.14 3.73
C ALA A 51 -1.81 2.55 4.89
N PHE A 52 -2.27 3.47 5.73
CA PHE A 52 -1.52 3.95 6.89
C PHE A 52 -1.23 2.83 7.91
N VAL A 53 -2.22 1.99 8.22
CA VAL A 53 -2.06 0.90 9.18
C VAL A 53 -1.05 -0.13 8.70
N GLU A 54 -1.11 -0.54 7.43
CA GLU A 54 -0.16 -1.49 6.84
C GLU A 54 1.25 -0.89 6.78
N LEU A 55 1.40 0.35 6.29
CA LEU A 55 2.70 1.04 6.26
C LEU A 55 3.30 1.16 7.66
N ASN A 56 2.52 1.61 8.64
CA ASN A 56 3.02 1.78 10.00
C ASN A 56 3.40 0.44 10.64
N ARG A 57 2.64 -0.63 10.39
CA ARG A 57 2.98 -1.98 10.85
C ARG A 57 4.35 -2.41 10.32
N ASP A 58 4.58 -2.20 9.02
CA ASP A 58 5.82 -2.60 8.37
C ASP A 58 7.01 -1.73 8.78
N LEU A 59 6.79 -0.42 8.93
CA LEU A 59 7.81 0.52 9.41
C LEU A 59 8.27 0.23 10.83
N ILE A 60 7.38 -0.26 11.71
CA ILE A 60 7.77 -0.67 13.07
C ILE A 60 8.73 -1.87 13.07
N GLN A 61 8.64 -2.73 12.05
CA GLN A 61 9.46 -3.93 11.90
C GLN A 61 10.67 -3.72 10.97
N CYS A 62 10.80 -2.50 10.43
CA CYS A 62 11.81 -2.15 9.45
C CYS A 62 13.22 -2.45 9.95
N GLY A 63 13.99 -3.21 9.16
CA GLY A 63 15.38 -3.53 9.48
C GLY A 63 15.57 -4.49 10.65
N TYR A 64 14.49 -5.06 11.22
CA TYR A 64 14.63 -6.01 12.32
C TYR A 64 15.41 -7.25 11.87
N LEU A 65 16.55 -7.52 12.53
CA LEU A 65 17.51 -8.60 12.21
C LEU A 65 18.24 -8.45 10.87
N LEU A 66 18.11 -7.31 10.19
CA LEU A 66 18.71 -7.02 8.90
C LEU A 66 19.75 -5.88 9.02
N PRO A 67 20.63 -5.69 8.01
CA PRO A 67 21.54 -4.55 7.98
C PRO A 67 20.80 -3.19 8.03
N GLU A 68 21.23 -2.31 8.94
CA GLU A 68 20.68 -0.96 9.14
C GLU A 68 20.72 -0.08 7.88
N ASP A 69 21.75 -0.26 7.06
CA ASP A 69 21.98 0.52 5.85
C ASP A 69 21.07 0.11 4.68
N LEU A 70 20.47 -1.08 4.74
CA LEU A 70 19.54 -1.60 3.73
C LEU A 70 18.09 -1.58 4.21
N LYS A 71 17.77 -0.83 5.28
CA LYS A 71 16.45 -0.87 5.91
C LYS A 71 15.31 -0.34 5.05
N ILE A 72 15.55 0.69 4.25
CA ILE A 72 14.54 1.31 3.37
C ILE A 72 15.19 1.76 2.08
N ALA A 73 14.47 1.57 0.98
CA ALA A 73 14.81 2.16 -0.30
C ALA A 73 13.58 2.80 -0.94
N VAL A 74 13.79 3.94 -1.59
CA VAL A 74 12.74 4.70 -2.28
C VAL A 74 13.05 4.75 -3.76
N SER A 75 12.05 4.50 -4.60
CA SER A 75 12.19 4.55 -6.06
C SER A 75 10.92 5.12 -6.69
N ALA A 76 10.93 6.42 -6.99
CA ALA A 76 9.80 7.16 -7.55
C ALA A 76 8.47 6.84 -6.82
N ASN A 77 7.59 6.07 -7.45
CA ASN A 77 6.27 5.67 -6.92
C ASN A 77 6.29 4.33 -6.16
N ASN A 78 7.47 3.87 -5.77
CA ASN A 78 7.67 2.63 -5.05
C ASN A 78 8.43 2.89 -3.75
N LEU A 79 7.99 2.20 -2.71
CA LEU A 79 8.63 2.20 -1.40
C LEU A 79 8.97 0.76 -1.03
N PHE A 80 10.21 0.55 -0.58
CA PHE A 80 10.71 -0.74 -0.15
C PHE A 80 11.09 -0.65 1.31
N ILE A 81 10.51 -1.53 2.14
CA ILE A 81 10.79 -1.60 3.58
C ILE A 81 11.37 -2.97 3.87
N ALA A 82 12.62 -3.03 4.31
CA ALA A 82 13.30 -4.28 4.60
C ALA A 82 12.62 -5.04 5.73
N GLY A 83 12.44 -6.34 5.51
CA GLY A 83 11.77 -7.24 6.44
C GLY A 83 10.74 -8.11 5.74
N THR A 84 10.51 -9.28 6.32
CA THR A 84 9.43 -10.19 5.90
C THR A 84 8.43 -10.32 7.05
N PRO A 85 7.18 -9.90 6.86
CA PRO A 85 6.18 -9.94 7.90
C PRO A 85 5.79 -11.40 8.17
N ARG A 86 5.73 -11.78 9.44
CA ARG A 86 5.17 -13.08 9.81
C ARG A 86 3.66 -13.10 9.52
N THR A 87 3.26 -14.00 8.63
CA THR A 87 1.87 -14.25 8.22
C THR A 87 1.59 -15.75 8.23
N SER A 88 0.33 -16.15 8.02
CA SER A 88 -0.01 -17.57 7.87
C SER A 88 0.56 -18.19 6.60
N GLN A 89 0.90 -17.37 5.60
CA GLN A 89 1.45 -17.80 4.30
C GLN A 89 2.99 -17.75 4.26
N HIS A 90 3.60 -16.88 5.07
CA HIS A 90 5.05 -16.63 5.11
C HIS A 90 5.53 -16.52 6.56
N SER A 91 6.54 -17.28 6.94
CA SER A 91 7.02 -17.36 8.33
C SER A 91 7.67 -16.06 8.85
N GLY A 92 8.14 -15.17 7.97
CA GLY A 92 8.89 -13.98 8.37
C GLY A 92 10.25 -14.34 8.99
N LEU A 93 11.14 -13.35 9.17
CA LEU A 93 12.45 -13.60 9.77
C LEU A 93 12.33 -14.00 11.25
N CYS A 94 13.07 -15.04 11.60
CA CYS A 94 13.20 -15.61 12.93
C CYS A 94 14.64 -15.51 13.43
N LEU A 95 14.81 -15.68 14.73
CA LEU A 95 16.15 -15.79 15.31
C LEU A 95 16.70 -17.19 15.02
N SER A 96 17.73 -17.24 14.19
CA SER A 96 18.50 -18.45 13.96
C SER A 96 19.11 -18.99 15.25
N PRO A 97 19.12 -20.32 15.45
CA PRO A 97 19.94 -20.94 16.49
C PRO A 97 21.43 -20.97 16.14
N SER A 98 21.80 -20.81 14.86
CA SER A 98 23.16 -21.00 14.34
C SER A 98 23.79 -19.72 13.81
N GLY A 99 23.01 -18.82 13.20
CA GLY A 99 23.45 -17.54 12.67
C GLY A 99 23.24 -16.38 13.65
N THR A 100 24.21 -15.47 13.74
CA THR A 100 24.00 -14.18 14.41
C THR A 100 23.61 -13.11 13.39
N PRO A 101 22.62 -12.25 13.66
CA PRO A 101 22.26 -11.15 12.77
C PRO A 101 23.43 -10.14 12.61
N PRO A 102 23.44 -9.33 11.54
CA PRO A 102 22.36 -9.16 10.56
C PRO A 102 22.29 -10.28 9.52
N TYR A 103 21.09 -10.68 9.12
CA TYR A 103 20.84 -11.67 8.08
C TYR A 103 20.76 -10.99 6.71
N PHE A 104 21.39 -11.57 5.69
CA PHE A 104 21.34 -11.12 4.30
C PHE A 104 21.81 -12.26 3.39
N SER A 105 21.45 -12.18 2.11
CA SER A 105 22.06 -13.01 1.06
C SER A 105 23.12 -12.20 0.32
N ILE A 106 24.00 -12.88 -0.40
CA ILE A 106 25.02 -12.28 -1.26
C ILE A 106 24.78 -12.70 -2.72
N ILE A 107 24.91 -11.76 -3.65
CA ILE A 107 24.85 -12.05 -5.09
C ILE A 107 26.13 -12.75 -5.52
N ARG A 108 26.03 -14.00 -5.98
CA ARG A 108 27.18 -14.78 -6.49
C ARG A 108 27.29 -14.76 -8.01
N GLY A 109 26.21 -14.46 -8.69
CA GLY A 109 26.17 -14.47 -10.14
C GLY A 109 24.99 -13.68 -10.67
N ARG A 110 25.11 -13.25 -11.93
CA ARG A 110 24.09 -12.47 -12.61
C ARG A 110 24.01 -12.89 -14.07
N GLU A 111 22.79 -13.16 -14.52
CA GLU A 111 22.46 -13.47 -15.91
C GLU A 111 21.22 -12.67 -16.33
N SER A 112 21.42 -11.57 -17.06
CA SER A 112 20.37 -10.63 -17.49
C SER A 112 19.42 -10.24 -16.34
N LEU A 113 18.21 -10.83 -16.28
CA LEU A 113 17.16 -10.61 -15.28
C LEU A 113 17.14 -11.66 -14.16
N THR A 114 18.21 -12.44 -14.00
CA THR A 114 18.33 -13.45 -12.95
C THR A 114 19.55 -13.16 -12.11
N ILE A 115 19.37 -13.12 -10.80
CA ILE A 115 20.46 -13.08 -9.82
C ILE A 115 20.56 -14.43 -9.15
N LEU A 116 21.79 -14.89 -8.92
CA LEU A 116 22.08 -16.09 -8.15
C LEU A 116 22.47 -15.66 -6.74
N LEU A 117 21.64 -16.01 -5.77
CA LEU A 117 21.92 -15.78 -4.34
C LEU A 117 22.71 -16.97 -3.77
N ASP A 118 23.56 -16.72 -2.77
CA ASP A 118 24.24 -17.78 -2.03
C ASP A 118 23.32 -18.57 -1.11
N THR A 119 22.37 -17.90 -0.48
CA THR A 119 21.29 -18.52 0.29
C THR A 119 19.94 -17.83 0.01
N VAL A 120 18.86 -18.58 0.14
CA VAL A 120 17.47 -18.11 0.10
C VAL A 120 16.77 -18.23 1.45
N ASP A 121 17.46 -18.79 2.44
CA ASP A 121 17.09 -18.95 3.84
C ASP A 121 18.19 -18.25 4.64
N ILE A 122 17.98 -16.96 4.92
CA ILE A 122 19.02 -16.08 5.49
C ILE A 122 19.14 -16.26 6.99
N ASP A 123 18.08 -16.70 7.66
CA ASP A 123 18.05 -16.98 9.09
C ASP A 123 18.21 -18.48 9.43
N HIS A 124 18.36 -19.34 8.43
CA HIS A 124 18.58 -20.78 8.59
C HIS A 124 17.48 -21.46 9.42
N ASP A 125 16.22 -21.06 9.21
CA ASP A 125 15.04 -21.65 9.88
C ASP A 125 14.36 -22.78 9.06
N ASP A 126 15.04 -23.24 8.00
CA ASP A 126 14.58 -24.20 6.99
C ASP A 126 13.42 -23.68 6.11
N THR A 127 13.12 -22.38 6.17
CA THR A 127 12.08 -21.74 5.36
C THR A 127 12.66 -20.64 4.48
N SER A 128 12.34 -20.66 3.19
CA SER A 128 12.85 -19.64 2.27
C SER A 128 12.21 -18.27 2.50
N ASP A 129 13.05 -17.23 2.58
CA ASP A 129 12.69 -15.83 2.83
C ASP A 129 12.27 -15.05 1.59
N TYR A 130 12.55 -15.58 0.41
CA TYR A 130 12.23 -14.94 -0.86
C TYR A 130 11.03 -15.61 -1.51
N TRP A 131 10.11 -14.81 -2.07
CA TRP A 131 8.95 -15.28 -2.84
C TRP A 131 8.59 -14.31 -3.97
N ALA A 132 7.72 -14.76 -4.87
CA ALA A 132 7.28 -13.98 -6.02
C ALA A 132 6.59 -12.66 -5.61
N ASP A 133 6.79 -11.59 -6.38
CA ASP A 133 6.26 -10.24 -6.13
C ASP A 133 6.76 -9.54 -4.86
N LEU A 134 7.70 -10.16 -4.13
CA LEU A 134 8.41 -9.54 -3.01
C LEU A 134 9.42 -8.51 -3.52
N GLY A 135 9.65 -7.46 -2.75
CA GLY A 135 10.78 -6.56 -2.96
C GLY A 135 12.10 -7.15 -2.47
N ILE A 136 13.20 -6.71 -3.04
CA ILE A 136 14.54 -6.93 -2.50
C ILE A 136 15.27 -5.59 -2.48
N ILE A 137 16.05 -5.33 -1.44
CA ILE A 137 16.93 -4.17 -1.36
C ILE A 137 18.37 -4.69 -1.47
N THR A 138 19.13 -4.07 -2.36
CA THR A 138 20.56 -4.31 -2.53
C THR A 138 21.33 -3.02 -2.36
N GLU A 139 22.65 -3.11 -2.22
CA GLU A 139 23.54 -1.93 -2.21
C GLU A 139 23.43 -1.13 -3.52
N SER A 140 23.21 -1.81 -4.64
CA SER A 140 22.98 -1.20 -5.96
C SER A 140 21.57 -0.64 -6.17
N GLY A 141 20.63 -0.91 -5.25
CA GLY A 141 19.26 -0.39 -5.28
C GLY A 141 18.17 -1.44 -5.07
N PRO A 142 16.90 -1.02 -5.09
CA PRO A 142 15.77 -1.91 -4.85
C PRO A 142 15.20 -2.54 -6.13
N PHE A 143 14.76 -3.80 -6.03
CA PHE A 143 14.14 -4.57 -7.12
C PHE A 143 12.92 -5.34 -6.64
N VAL A 144 12.19 -5.93 -7.59
CA VAL A 144 11.04 -6.79 -7.33
C VAL A 144 11.31 -8.15 -7.93
N ILE A 145 10.98 -9.20 -7.19
CA ILE A 145 11.05 -10.57 -7.65
C ILE A 145 9.89 -10.82 -8.62
N ALA A 146 10.20 -11.38 -9.78
CA ALA A 146 9.22 -11.66 -10.81
C ALA A 146 8.15 -12.64 -10.33
N HIS A 147 6.91 -12.43 -10.78
CA HIS A 147 5.74 -13.25 -10.41
C HIS A 147 5.92 -14.76 -10.66
N ASN A 148 6.75 -15.14 -11.63
CA ASN A 148 6.99 -16.54 -12.00
C ASN A 148 8.14 -17.21 -11.21
N TYR A 149 8.66 -16.55 -10.18
CA TYR A 149 9.70 -17.12 -9.32
C TYR A 149 9.13 -18.27 -8.47
N SER A 150 9.85 -19.39 -8.44
CA SER A 150 9.53 -20.51 -7.56
C SER A 150 10.28 -20.36 -6.24
N ARG A 151 9.54 -20.32 -5.14
CA ARG A 151 10.09 -20.22 -3.78
C ARG A 151 11.16 -21.28 -3.52
N GLY A 152 12.26 -20.88 -2.89
CA GLY A 152 13.39 -21.75 -2.57
C GLY A 152 14.43 -21.91 -3.68
N ASN A 153 14.20 -21.32 -4.86
CA ASN A 153 15.20 -21.32 -5.92
C ASN A 153 16.23 -20.20 -5.68
N SER A 154 17.53 -20.53 -5.66
CA SER A 154 18.60 -19.53 -5.53
C SER A 154 18.76 -18.64 -6.76
N ALA A 155 18.28 -19.08 -7.93
CA ALA A 155 18.16 -18.26 -9.12
C ALA A 155 16.89 -17.41 -9.04
N VAL A 156 17.02 -16.22 -8.45
CA VAL A 156 15.93 -15.25 -8.27
C VAL A 156 15.80 -14.41 -9.53
N LYS A 157 14.62 -14.47 -10.16
CA LYS A 157 14.31 -13.64 -11.33
C LYS A 157 13.77 -12.29 -10.88
N ILE A 158 14.31 -11.19 -11.42
CA ILE A 158 13.90 -9.81 -11.12
C ILE A 158 13.12 -9.20 -12.29
N THR A 159 12.31 -8.18 -12.01
CA THR A 159 11.41 -7.58 -13.00
C THR A 159 12.08 -6.59 -13.95
N SER A 160 13.24 -6.04 -13.60
CA SER A 160 13.93 -5.00 -14.36
C SER A 160 15.43 -5.18 -14.32
N GLU A 161 16.12 -4.83 -15.41
CA GLU A 161 17.57 -4.78 -15.41
C GLU A 161 18.06 -3.59 -14.59
N ALA A 162 19.13 -3.83 -13.84
CA ALA A 162 19.73 -2.84 -12.97
C ALA A 162 21.24 -3.04 -12.86
N PRO A 163 22.02 -2.04 -12.45
CA PRO A 163 23.46 -2.18 -12.27
C PRO A 163 23.75 -2.93 -10.96
N LEU A 164 23.32 -4.19 -10.87
CA LEU A 164 23.65 -5.08 -9.76
C LEU A 164 25.10 -5.52 -9.86
N GLU A 165 25.83 -5.45 -8.76
CA GLU A 165 27.20 -5.94 -8.64
C GLU A 165 27.23 -7.33 -8.00
N ILE A 166 28.25 -8.11 -8.37
CA ILE A 166 28.53 -9.37 -7.69
C ILE A 166 29.09 -9.03 -6.31
N ASP A 167 28.75 -9.85 -5.33
CA ASP A 167 29.04 -9.70 -3.90
C ASP A 167 28.20 -8.63 -3.17
N ASP A 168 27.23 -8.00 -3.85
CA ASP A 168 26.24 -7.14 -3.20
C ASP A 168 25.44 -7.90 -2.15
N ARG A 169 25.20 -7.23 -1.01
CA ARG A 169 24.24 -7.69 0.00
C ARG A 169 22.82 -7.53 -0.50
N VAL A 170 21.97 -8.53 -0.23
CA VAL A 170 20.56 -8.57 -0.61
C VAL A 170 19.73 -8.87 0.63
N VAL A 171 18.68 -8.09 0.82
CA VAL A 171 17.69 -8.32 1.89
C VAL A 171 16.28 -8.37 1.29
N PRO A 172 15.40 -9.23 1.83
CA PRO A 172 14.00 -9.22 1.45
C PRO A 172 13.31 -7.95 1.97
N ALA A 173 12.41 -7.39 1.19
CA ALA A 173 11.72 -6.16 1.50
C ALA A 173 10.25 -6.20 1.06
N ILE A 174 9.38 -5.59 1.86
CA ILE A 174 8.00 -5.34 1.46
C ILE A 174 8.01 -4.26 0.39
N HIS A 175 7.41 -4.55 -0.76
CA HIS A 175 7.28 -3.66 -1.90
C HIS A 175 5.90 -3.01 -1.90
N TYR A 176 5.87 -1.69 -1.70
CA TYR A 176 4.71 -0.86 -1.93
C TYR A 176 4.79 -0.23 -3.33
N ALA A 177 3.72 -0.39 -4.11
CA ALA A 177 3.65 0.15 -5.46
C ALA A 177 2.29 0.78 -5.73
N LEU A 178 2.29 1.98 -6.27
CA LEU A 178 1.09 2.56 -6.86
C LEU A 178 0.91 2.02 -8.29
N ARG A 179 -0.23 1.37 -8.54
CA ARG A 179 -0.60 0.85 -9.87
C ARG A 179 -1.99 1.37 -10.26
N PRO A 180 -2.41 1.22 -11.53
CA PRO A 180 -3.79 1.48 -11.90
C PRO A 180 -4.75 0.70 -10.99
N GLY A 181 -5.64 1.41 -10.29
CA GLY A 181 -6.61 0.83 -9.37
C GLY A 181 -6.22 0.85 -7.88
N GLY A 182 -5.05 1.36 -7.50
CA GLY A 182 -4.75 1.66 -6.10
C GLY A 182 -3.32 1.37 -5.64
N LEU A 183 -3.14 1.33 -4.32
CA LEU A 183 -1.89 0.98 -3.66
C LEU A 183 -1.81 -0.53 -3.44
N TYR A 184 -0.68 -1.12 -3.85
CA TYR A 184 -0.37 -2.53 -3.73
C TYR A 184 0.77 -2.74 -2.74
N ARG A 185 0.73 -3.86 -2.02
CA ARG A 185 1.76 -4.36 -1.12
C ARG A 185 2.12 -5.78 -1.54
N ASN A 186 3.37 -6.02 -1.94
CA ASN A 186 3.86 -7.29 -2.49
C ASN A 186 2.94 -7.86 -3.60
N GLY A 187 2.51 -7.00 -4.52
CA GLY A 187 1.61 -7.38 -5.61
C GLY A 187 0.14 -7.55 -5.23
N GLN A 188 -0.25 -7.42 -3.95
CA GLN A 188 -1.64 -7.47 -3.50
C GLN A 188 -2.22 -6.07 -3.28
N LEU A 189 -3.41 -5.81 -3.82
CA LEU A 189 -4.13 -4.55 -3.61
C LEU A 189 -4.54 -4.39 -2.14
N ILE A 190 -4.17 -3.27 -1.52
CA ILE A 190 -4.51 -2.95 -0.13
C ILE A 190 -5.43 -1.75 0.02
N ALA A 191 -5.40 -0.80 -0.92
CA ALA A 191 -6.24 0.40 -0.85
C ALA A 191 -6.53 0.95 -2.25
N GLU A 192 -7.80 0.92 -2.65
CA GLU A 192 -8.26 1.24 -4.01
C GLU A 192 -8.26 2.73 -4.34
N ALA A 193 -8.67 3.57 -3.39
CA ALA A 193 -8.82 5.00 -3.66
C ALA A 193 -7.47 5.76 -3.69
N ILE A 194 -6.35 5.10 -3.40
CA ILE A 194 -5.04 5.76 -3.38
C ILE A 194 -4.60 6.04 -4.81
N VAL A 195 -4.34 7.30 -5.10
CA VAL A 195 -3.91 7.79 -6.43
C VAL A 195 -2.53 8.44 -6.41
N GLY A 196 -1.96 8.67 -5.23
CA GLY A 196 -0.62 9.24 -5.07
C GLY A 196 0.11 8.66 -3.88
N ILE A 197 1.39 8.35 -4.09
CA ILE A 197 2.36 8.04 -3.04
C ILE A 197 3.67 8.73 -3.40
N GLU A 198 4.15 9.60 -2.51
CA GLU A 198 5.44 10.24 -2.63
C GLU A 198 6.23 9.95 -1.36
N SER A 199 7.37 9.26 -1.52
CA SER A 199 8.24 8.91 -0.40
C SER A 199 9.53 9.71 -0.50
N HIS A 200 9.98 10.25 0.63
CA HIS A 200 11.20 11.03 0.72
C HIS A 200 12.00 10.53 1.91
N LEU A 201 13.18 9.97 1.64
CA LEU A 201 14.12 9.53 2.66
C LEU A 201 15.21 10.59 2.81
N GLY A 202 15.35 11.15 4.01
CA GLY A 202 16.32 12.19 4.32
C GLY A 202 16.95 11.98 5.69
N GLY A 203 18.25 11.63 5.71
CA GLY A 203 18.95 11.33 6.95
C GLY A 203 18.24 10.22 7.74
N ASP A 204 17.77 10.55 8.94
CA ASP A 204 17.08 9.63 9.84
C ASP A 204 15.54 9.75 9.76
N GLU A 205 15.00 10.43 8.76
CA GLU A 205 13.55 10.60 8.58
C GLU A 205 13.08 10.02 7.24
N LEU A 206 11.95 9.32 7.29
CA LEU A 206 11.16 8.96 6.12
C LEU A 206 9.83 9.71 6.17
N ILE A 207 9.54 10.46 5.12
CA ILE A 207 8.27 11.16 4.91
C ILE A 207 7.53 10.45 3.77
N ILE A 208 6.29 10.05 4.03
CA ILE A 208 5.40 9.43 3.05
C ILE A 208 4.14 10.29 2.94
N ASP A 209 3.95 10.90 1.78
CA ASP A 209 2.73 11.61 1.44
C ASP A 209 1.81 10.68 0.64
N LEU A 210 0.59 10.49 1.14
CA LEU A 210 -0.44 9.66 0.49
C LEU A 210 -1.61 10.53 0.06
N GLU A 211 -2.13 10.26 -1.12
CA GLU A 211 -3.27 10.96 -1.71
C GLU A 211 -4.33 9.95 -2.15
N ALA A 212 -5.58 10.20 -1.76
CA ALA A 212 -6.74 9.42 -2.15
C ALA A 212 -7.76 10.26 -2.89
N GLU A 213 -8.35 9.68 -3.93
CA GLU A 213 -9.37 10.31 -4.76
C GLU A 213 -10.54 9.35 -5.04
N HIS A 214 -11.76 9.85 -4.88
CA HIS A 214 -12.98 9.17 -5.33
C HIS A 214 -14.02 10.19 -5.75
N ASN A 215 -14.54 10.10 -6.98
CA ASN A 215 -15.64 10.93 -7.51
C ASN A 215 -15.39 12.44 -7.35
N GLY A 216 -14.15 12.89 -7.53
CA GLY A 216 -13.73 14.29 -7.37
C GLY A 216 -13.49 14.73 -5.91
N THR A 217 -13.73 13.85 -4.92
CA THR A 217 -13.32 14.07 -3.53
C THR A 217 -11.86 13.65 -3.36
N ASN A 218 -11.03 14.57 -2.90
CA ASN A 218 -9.60 14.35 -2.67
C ASN A 218 -9.24 14.51 -1.18
N LYS A 219 -8.43 13.60 -0.64
CA LYS A 219 -7.89 13.64 0.72
C LYS A 219 -6.40 13.30 0.69
N LYS A 220 -5.63 13.96 1.56
CA LYS A 220 -4.19 13.72 1.71
C LYS A 220 -3.84 13.47 3.17
N ILE A 221 -2.86 12.62 3.41
CA ILE A 221 -2.26 12.40 4.73
C ILE A 221 -0.75 12.31 4.56
N ARG A 222 -0.03 12.84 5.56
CA ARG A 222 1.42 12.73 5.67
C ARG A 222 1.76 11.82 6.83
N LEU A 223 2.60 10.82 6.57
CA LEU A 223 3.22 9.99 7.59
C LEU A 223 4.70 10.38 7.69
N THR A 224 5.15 10.63 8.90
CA THR A 224 6.57 10.87 9.23
C THR A 224 7.02 9.76 10.15
N HIS A 225 8.09 9.07 9.76
CA HIS A 225 8.74 8.05 10.57
C HIS A 225 10.21 8.46 10.82
N ILE A 226 10.63 8.43 12.08
CA ILE A 226 11.98 8.80 12.50
C ILE A 226 12.70 7.54 12.95
N PHE A 227 13.81 7.21 12.29
CA PHE A 227 14.73 6.16 12.71
C PHE A 227 15.47 6.64 13.96
N ARG A 228 15.48 5.83 15.02
CA ARG A 228 16.18 6.14 16.28
C ARG A 228 17.39 5.25 16.46
#